data_AF-A0AAE1WC60-F1
#
_entry.id   AF-A0AAE1WC60-F1
#
_cell.length_a   1.000
_cell.length_b   1.000
_cell.length_c   1.000
_cell.angle_alpha   90.00
_cell.angle_beta   90.00
_cell.angle_gamma   90.00
#
_symmetry.space_group_name_H-M   'P 1'
#
loop_
_entity.id
_entity.type
_entity.pdbx_description
1 polymer ?
#
loop_
_entity_poly.entity_id
_entity_poly.type
_entity_poly.pdbx_seq_one_letter_code
_entity_poly.pdbx_strand_id
1 'polypeptide(L)'
;MGFNYISAIFLLVIATVVATGLAETVVVGGSEGWRFGYNYTDWALKHGPFYINDTLVFKYDPPSKESRPHSVYLLPNLYSYATCDFSSARLLSNPNEADGNGFSYVLNQWRPQYFASGRRRQ
;
A
#
# COMPACT_ATOMS: atom_id res chain seq x y z
N MET A 1 -27.46 -33.57 -27.99
CA MET A 1 -26.26 -32.75 -28.22
C MET A 1 -25.66 -32.48 -26.85
N GLY A 2 -24.70 -33.29 -26.42
CA GLY A 2 -24.17 -33.27 -25.06
C GLY A 2 -23.15 -32.16 -24.90
N PHE A 3 -23.32 -31.32 -23.88
CA PHE A 3 -22.26 -30.38 -23.49
C PHE A 3 -21.09 -31.19 -22.94
N ASN A 4 -19.93 -31.12 -23.59
CA ASN A 4 -18.71 -31.74 -23.11
C ASN A 4 -18.34 -31.10 -21.77
N TYR A 5 -18.36 -31.87 -20.68
CA TYR A 5 -18.07 -31.40 -19.32
C TYR A 5 -16.75 -30.62 -19.23
N ILE A 6 -15.75 -31.01 -20.03
CA ILE A 6 -14.46 -30.32 -20.15
C ILE A 6 -14.63 -28.90 -20.71
N SER A 7 -15.50 -28.73 -21.71
CA SER A 7 -15.83 -27.44 -22.31
C SER A 7 -16.61 -26.56 -21.34
N ALA A 8 -17.49 -27.15 -20.52
CA ALA A 8 -18.22 -26.45 -19.47
C ALA A 8 -17.29 -25.96 -18.34
N ILE A 9 -16.30 -26.77 -17.95
CA ILE A 9 -15.26 -26.38 -16.97
C ILE A 9 -14.39 -25.25 -17.53
N PHE A 10 -13.96 -25.35 -18.80
CA PHE A 10 -13.18 -24.28 -19.44
C PHE A 10 -13.93 -22.95 -19.48
N LEU A 11 -15.23 -22.97 -19.79
CA LEU A 11 -16.08 -21.77 -19.75
C LEU A 11 -16.28 -21.22 -18.33
N LEU A 12 -16.37 -22.10 -17.32
CA LEU A 12 -16.46 -21.70 -15.90
C LEU A 12 -15.18 -20.99 -15.43
N VAL A 13 -14.00 -21.47 -15.85
CA VAL A 13 -12.69 -20.89 -15.50
C VAL A 13 -12.46 -19.54 -16.18
N ILE A 14 -12.97 -19.34 -17.40
CA ILE A 14 -12.86 -18.04 -18.09
C ILE A 14 -13.80 -17.00 -17.44
N ALA A 15 -14.98 -17.42 -16.98
CA ALA A 15 -15.96 -16.53 -16.35
C ALA A 15 -15.52 -16.03 -14.96
N THR A 16 -14.62 -16.73 -14.25
CA THR A 16 -14.12 -16.29 -12.93
C THR A 16 -12.98 -15.29 -13.01
N VAL A 17 -12.31 -15.15 -14.16
CA VAL A 17 -11.18 -14.22 -14.34
C VAL A 17 -11.67 -12.94 -15.01
N VAL A 18 -12.50 -12.19 -14.30
CA VAL A 18 -12.62 -10.74 -14.55
C VAL A 18 -12.05 -10.05 -13.33
N ALA A 19 -10.72 -10.06 -13.22
CA ALA A 19 -10.01 -9.11 -12.38
C ALA A 19 -10.16 -7.76 -13.07
N THR A 20 -11.01 -6.91 -12.50
CA THR A 20 -11.30 -5.56 -12.99
C THR A 20 -10.01 -4.77 -13.14
N GLY A 21 -9.57 -4.53 -14.39
CA GLY A 21 -8.33 -3.81 -14.72
C GLY A 21 -8.42 -2.30 -14.58
N LEU A 22 -9.09 -1.80 -13.54
CA LEU A 22 -9.14 -0.38 -13.23
C LEU A 22 -8.18 -0.10 -12.07
N ALA A 23 -7.38 0.95 -12.20
CA ALA A 23 -6.53 1.44 -11.12
C ALA A 23 -7.40 1.81 -9.91
N GLU A 24 -7.17 1.17 -8.78
CA GLU A 24 -7.88 1.43 -7.53
C GLU A 24 -7.19 2.53 -6.72
N THR A 25 -7.97 3.30 -5.95
CA THR A 25 -7.41 4.17 -4.90
C THR A 25 -7.63 3.52 -3.54
N VAL A 26 -6.54 3.11 -2.90
CA VAL A 26 -6.54 2.36 -1.66
C VAL A 26 -6.07 3.23 -0.50
N VAL A 27 -6.91 3.40 0.52
CA VAL A 27 -6.50 4.08 1.76
C VAL A 27 -5.72 3.11 2.64
N VAL A 28 -4.46 3.41 2.92
CA VAL A 28 -3.56 2.57 3.71
C VAL A 28 -4.07 2.49 5.15
N GLY A 29 -4.34 1.27 5.63
CA GLY A 29 -4.96 1.02 6.95
C GLY A 29 -6.48 1.20 7.00
N GLY A 30 -7.14 1.53 5.88
CA GLY A 30 -8.59 1.72 5.84
C GLY A 30 -9.05 2.82 6.80
N SER A 31 -9.98 2.50 7.71
CA SER A 31 -10.49 3.44 8.72
C SER A 31 -9.45 3.83 9.77
N GLU A 32 -8.40 3.03 9.95
CA GLU A 32 -7.35 3.27 10.94
C GLU A 32 -6.29 4.27 10.42
N GLY A 33 -6.25 4.48 9.11
CA GLY A 33 -5.30 5.37 8.45
C GLY A 33 -3.84 4.95 8.64
N TRP A 34 -2.94 5.92 8.48
CA TRP A 34 -1.49 5.78 8.64
C TRP A 34 -1.05 6.23 10.04
N ARG A 35 -0.92 5.29 10.98
CA ARG A 35 -0.62 5.52 12.39
C ARG A 35 0.34 4.49 12.97
N PHE A 36 1.00 4.85 14.06
CA PHE A 36 1.84 3.91 14.79
C PHE A 36 1.02 2.82 15.51
N GLY A 37 1.61 1.64 15.68
CA GLY A 37 1.03 0.54 16.44
C GLY A 37 -0.13 -0.19 15.75
N TYR A 38 -0.29 -0.04 14.43
CA TYR A 38 -1.27 -0.78 13.64
C TYR A 38 -0.62 -1.90 12.84
N ASN A 39 -1.30 -3.04 12.69
CA ASN A 39 -0.79 -4.19 11.96
C ASN A 39 -1.08 -4.06 10.45
N TYR A 40 -0.20 -3.35 9.74
CA TYR A 40 -0.31 -3.18 8.29
C TYR A 40 -0.07 -4.46 7.51
N THR A 41 0.62 -5.45 8.06
CA THR A 41 0.81 -6.75 7.40
C THR A 41 -0.52 -7.49 7.28
N ASP A 42 -1.27 -7.58 8.39
CA ASP A 42 -2.60 -8.18 8.40
C ASP A 42 -3.58 -7.42 7.48
N TRP A 43 -3.55 -6.08 7.55
CA TRP A 43 -4.35 -5.24 6.66
C TRP A 43 -4.04 -5.47 5.18
N ALA A 44 -2.76 -5.46 4.79
CA ALA A 44 -2.36 -5.62 3.39
C ALA A 44 -2.71 -7.01 2.85
N LEU A 45 -2.57 -8.05 3.67
CA LEU A 45 -2.95 -9.42 3.30
C LEU A 45 -4.46 -9.59 3.14
N LYS A 46 -5.27 -8.90 3.94
CA LYS A 46 -6.74 -8.93 3.86
C LYS A 46 -7.30 -8.07 2.73
N HIS A 47 -6.67 -6.95 2.45
CA HIS A 47 -7.11 -6.03 1.40
C HIS A 47 -6.66 -6.46 0.01
N GLY A 48 -5.45 -7.04 -0.12
CA GLY A 48 -4.87 -7.40 -1.42
C GLY A 48 -5.77 -8.32 -2.27
N PRO A 49 -5.50 -8.44 -3.58
CA PRO A 49 -4.26 -8.08 -4.27
C PRO A 49 -4.09 -6.56 -4.57
N PHE A 50 -2.83 -6.13 -4.76
CA PHE A 50 -2.47 -4.80 -5.26
C PHE A 50 -1.97 -4.91 -6.70
N TYR A 51 -2.36 -3.96 -7.56
CA TYR A 51 -2.01 -3.93 -8.97
C TYR A 51 -1.15 -2.72 -9.34
N ILE A 52 -0.46 -2.83 -10.47
CA ILE A 52 0.25 -1.70 -11.07
C ILE A 52 -0.77 -0.63 -11.46
N ASN A 53 -0.44 0.62 -11.16
CA ASN A 53 -1.22 1.85 -11.26
C ASN A 53 -2.24 2.09 -10.13
N ASP A 54 -2.39 1.17 -9.18
CA ASP A 54 -3.15 1.48 -7.97
C ASP A 54 -2.49 2.63 -7.21
N THR A 55 -3.32 3.46 -6.58
CA THR A 55 -2.88 4.61 -5.80
C THR A 55 -3.06 4.31 -4.32
N LEU A 56 -1.96 4.24 -3.57
CA LEU A 56 -1.98 4.18 -2.12
C LEU A 56 -2.12 5.58 -1.53
N VAL A 57 -3.10 5.78 -0.66
CA VAL A 57 -3.33 7.05 0.05
C VAL A 57 -3.01 6.87 1.53
N PHE A 58 -1.95 7.53 1.97
CA PHE A 58 -1.50 7.57 3.36
C PHE A 58 -2.15 8.76 4.07
N LYS A 59 -3.20 8.50 4.85
CA LYS A 59 -3.88 9.54 5.64
C LYS A 59 -3.34 9.58 7.07
N TYR A 60 -2.81 10.70 7.49
CA TYR A 60 -2.30 10.92 8.84
C TYR A 60 -2.46 12.38 9.24
N ASP A 61 -2.61 12.62 10.55
CA ASP A 61 -2.79 13.96 11.09
C ASP A 61 -1.49 14.76 11.04
N PRO A 62 -1.58 16.10 10.89
CA PRO A 62 -0.45 16.99 11.05
C PRO A 62 0.20 16.84 12.44
N PRO A 63 1.51 17.11 12.56
CA PRO A 63 2.19 17.05 13.84
C PRO A 63 1.56 18.03 14.84
N SER A 64 1.15 17.51 15.99
CA SER A 64 0.68 18.29 17.13
C SER A 64 1.62 18.10 18.32
N LYS A 65 1.44 18.87 19.40
CA LYS A 65 2.26 18.70 20.61
C LYS A 65 2.10 17.31 21.26
N GLU A 66 0.99 16.64 20.97
CA GLU A 66 0.61 15.36 21.59
C GLU A 66 0.76 14.19 20.62
N SER A 67 0.81 14.44 19.31
CA SER A 67 0.90 13.41 18.28
C SER A 67 2.32 13.27 17.74
N ARG A 68 2.77 12.03 17.59
CA ARG A 68 4.05 11.73 16.95
C ARG A 68 3.97 12.09 15.46
N PRO A 69 4.97 12.77 14.88
CA PRO A 69 4.96 13.10 13.46
C PRO A 69 4.98 11.83 12.62
N HIS A 70 4.07 11.76 11.64
CA HIS A 70 4.03 10.69 10.64
C HIS A 70 4.73 11.15 9.37
N SER A 71 5.36 10.22 8.67
CA SER A 71 5.97 10.47 7.36
C SER A 71 5.79 9.23 6.50
N VAL A 72 6.08 9.37 5.21
CA VAL A 72 6.07 8.26 4.27
C VAL A 72 7.45 8.19 3.63
N TYR A 73 8.19 7.13 3.95
CA TYR A 73 9.41 6.74 3.26
C TYR A 73 9.17 5.52 2.39
N LEU A 74 9.80 5.50 1.22
CA LEU A 74 9.99 4.30 0.43
C LEU A 74 11.38 3.73 0.70
N LEU A 75 11.43 2.51 1.21
CA LEU A 75 12.65 1.81 1.54
C LEU A 75 13.13 0.99 0.35
N PRO A 76 14.46 0.88 0.16
CA PRO A 76 15.02 0.31 -1.06
C PRO A 76 14.83 -1.21 -1.17
N ASN A 77 14.67 -1.92 -0.04
CA ASN A 77 14.57 -3.37 0.00
C ASN A 77 14.01 -3.87 1.35
N LEU A 78 13.75 -5.18 1.42
CA LEU A 78 13.23 -5.86 2.61
C LEU A 78 14.16 -5.75 3.83
N TYR A 79 15.48 -5.78 3.62
CA TYR A 79 16.44 -5.71 4.72
C TYR A 79 16.36 -4.35 5.43
N SER A 80 16.38 -3.25 4.67
CA SER A 80 16.20 -1.90 5.22
C SER A 80 14.85 -1.76 5.92
N TYR A 81 13.79 -2.37 5.37
CA TYR A 81 12.47 -2.41 6.00
C TYR A 81 12.46 -3.15 7.34
N ALA A 82 13.00 -4.37 7.38
CA ALA A 82 13.00 -5.20 8.58
C ALA A 82 13.90 -4.64 9.69
N THR A 83 14.99 -3.94 9.34
CA THR A 83 15.94 -3.36 10.30
C THR A 83 15.65 -1.90 10.63
N CYS A 84 14.62 -1.29 10.03
CA CYS A 84 14.32 0.13 10.14
C CYS A 84 15.53 1.02 9.75
N ASP A 85 16.29 0.62 8.72
CA ASP A 85 17.38 1.41 8.17
C ASP A 85 16.87 2.42 7.13
N PHE A 86 16.84 3.70 7.54
CA PHE A 86 16.41 4.82 6.70
C PHE A 86 17.57 5.52 5.95
N SER A 87 18.82 5.03 6.05
CA SER A 87 20.00 5.67 5.45
C SER A 87 19.81 5.94 3.95
N SER A 88 19.34 4.92 3.23
CA SER A 88 19.08 4.93 1.79
C SER A 88 17.59 5.06 1.43
N ALA A 89 16.74 5.38 2.40
CA ALA A 89 15.30 5.52 2.16
C ALA A 89 14.99 6.84 1.43
N ARG A 90 14.01 6.80 0.52
CA ARG A 90 13.51 7.99 -0.16
C ARG A 90 12.35 8.57 0.65
N LEU A 91 12.49 9.81 1.10
CA LEU A 91 11.38 10.54 1.70
C LEU A 91 10.38 10.89 0.59
N LEU A 92 9.13 10.46 0.76
CA LEU A 92 8.04 10.72 -0.18
C LEU A 92 7.10 11.81 0.32
N SER A 93 6.82 11.81 1.62
CA SER A 93 6.06 12.87 2.28
C SER A 93 6.54 13.10 3.69
N ASN A 94 6.76 14.37 4.01
CA ASN A 94 7.17 14.79 5.33
C ASN A 94 5.95 15.04 6.26
N PRO A 95 6.15 15.18 7.58
CA PRO A 95 5.04 15.39 8.52
C PRO A 95 4.22 16.66 8.27
N ASN A 96 4.82 17.69 7.68
CA ASN A 96 4.17 18.97 7.41
C ASN A 96 3.46 19.01 6.04
N GLU A 97 3.66 18.00 5.21
CA GLU A 97 3.12 17.88 3.85
C GLU A 97 1.83 17.06 3.79
N ALA A 98 1.36 16.54 4.92
CA ALA A 98 0.00 16.02 4.99
C ALA A 98 -0.98 17.19 4.93
N ASP A 99 -1.41 17.52 3.71
CA ASP A 99 -2.66 18.22 3.49
C ASP A 99 -3.82 17.30 3.93
N GLY A 100 -4.98 17.86 4.28
CA GLY A 100 -6.11 17.12 4.87
C GLY A 100 -6.62 15.91 4.04
N ASN A 101 -6.15 15.77 2.80
CA ASN A 101 -6.43 14.65 1.90
C ASN A 101 -5.46 13.46 2.05
N GLY A 102 -4.34 13.62 2.76
CA GLY A 102 -3.25 12.64 2.88
C GLY A 102 -2.26 12.68 1.72
N PHE A 103 -1.28 11.77 1.75
CA PHE A 103 -0.27 11.61 0.71
C PHE A 103 -0.59 10.45 -0.22
N SER A 104 -0.58 10.70 -1.54
CA SER A 104 -0.87 9.68 -2.56
C SER A 104 0.40 9.17 -3.24
N TYR A 105 0.50 7.86 -3.43
CA TYR A 105 1.59 7.20 -4.12
C TYR A 105 1.06 6.16 -5.13
N VAL A 106 1.43 6.30 -6.41
CA VAL A 106 1.04 5.35 -7.46
C VAL A 106 2.02 4.17 -7.50
N LEU A 107 1.50 2.96 -7.36
CA LEU A 107 2.27 1.72 -7.51
C LEU A 107 2.69 1.55 -8.97
N ASN A 108 3.97 1.77 -9.26
CA ASN A 108 4.51 1.78 -10.62
C ASN A 108 5.55 0.69 -10.87
N GLN A 109 5.66 -0.28 -9.97
CA GLN A 109 6.67 -1.34 -10.01
C GLN A 109 6.00 -2.70 -9.74
N TRP A 110 6.44 -3.74 -10.46
CA TRP A 110 5.94 -5.10 -10.25
C TRP A 110 6.51 -5.75 -8.97
N ARG A 111 7.60 -5.20 -8.44
CA ARG A 111 8.31 -5.72 -7.27
C ARG A 111 7.71 -5.19 -5.97
N PRO A 112 7.91 -5.88 -4.84
CA PRO A 112 7.49 -5.38 -3.53
C PRO A 112 8.03 -3.98 -3.26
N GLN A 113 7.15 -3.08 -2.81
CA GLN A 113 7.49 -1.74 -2.38
C GLN A 113 7.30 -1.63 -0.88
N TYR A 114 8.31 -1.13 -0.17
CA TYR A 114 8.34 -1.12 1.29
C TYR A 114 8.14 0.30 1.82
N PHE A 115 7.04 0.54 2.51
CA PHE A 115 6.72 1.86 3.07
C PHE A 115 6.83 1.85 4.59
N ALA A 116 7.42 2.90 5.16
CA ALA A 116 7.50 3.07 6.61
C ALA A 116 7.50 4.54 7.02
N SER A 117 7.12 4.79 8.28
CA SER A 117 7.18 6.10 8.92
C SER A 117 8.40 6.16 9.83
N GLY A 118 9.13 7.27 9.79
CA GLY A 118 10.32 7.44 10.61
C GLY A 118 10.87 8.86 10.58
N ARG A 119 12.02 9.05 11.23
CA ARG A 119 12.80 10.30 11.14
C ARG A 119 14.17 9.94 10.61
N ARG A 120 14.61 10.59 9.53
CA ARG A 120 16.01 10.51 9.12
C ARG A 120 16.87 11.01 10.28
N ARG A 121 17.73 10.14 10.82
CA ARG A 121 18.82 10.60 11.68
C ARG A 121 19.81 11.30 10.73
N GLN A 122 19.90 12.62 10.84
CA GLN A 122 20.99 13.40 10.23
C GLN A 122 22.27 13.14 11.01
#